data_AF-A0A1Y5FFH4-F1
#
_entry.id   AF-A0A1Y5FFH4-F1
#
_cell.length_a   1.000
_cell.length_b   1.000
_cell.length_c   1.000
_cell.angle_alpha   90.00
_cell.angle_beta   90.00
_cell.angle_gamma   90.00
#
_symmetry.space_group_name_H-M   'P 1'
#
loop_
_entity.id
_entity.type
_entity.pdbx_description
1 polymer ?
#
loop_
_entity_poly.entity_id
_entity_poly.type
_entity_poly.pdbx_seq_one_letter_code
_entity_poly.pdbx_strand_id
1 'polypeptide(L)'
;MKSVLKILLLVSFVIGTVQAERHPTDDRLVKGPNSPRFLDAVGRLKGVHSVTGNINWCGASLVAFTPNQRSRVIVTSSHCLKANDITWSTTTKSGKVVKRKVIETIDRDGNFDYAFLLLESFVETEDVMPLIIDFESGNSVTGMVNSYKADVHVAGYSADIEVGKGGTVLTYDTTYDYLMSVEDSRRHLVGGISDGVTTYAGASGGAVILSFEDETNEINLGVQHVLGGIIKGGVSNDFTSSNGIQGSNNTRFVYYERFAFQLYDTLVKYNGAVEGIEW
;
A
#
# COMPACT_ATOMS: atom_id res chain seq x y z
N MET A 1 -60.49 37.69 -24.01
CA MET A 1 -59.48 37.45 -22.95
C MET A 1 -59.39 35.94 -22.71
N LYS A 2 -58.33 35.28 -23.20
CA LYS A 2 -58.12 33.82 -23.03
C LYS A 2 -56.96 33.63 -22.04
N SER A 3 -57.27 33.25 -20.81
CA SER A 3 -56.27 32.86 -19.81
C SER A 3 -55.78 31.44 -20.10
N VAL A 4 -54.49 31.30 -20.40
CA VAL A 4 -53.81 30.01 -20.50
C VAL A 4 -53.10 29.76 -19.17
N LEU A 5 -53.67 28.87 -18.36
CA LEU A 5 -53.09 28.39 -17.11
C LEU A 5 -52.00 27.35 -17.44
N LYS A 6 -50.73 27.73 -17.35
CA LYS A 6 -49.60 26.78 -17.44
C LYS A 6 -49.43 26.09 -16.09
N ILE A 7 -49.86 24.84 -15.99
CA ILE A 7 -49.56 23.97 -14.85
C ILE A 7 -48.12 23.48 -15.02
N LEU A 8 -47.23 23.95 -14.13
CA LEU A 8 -45.84 23.48 -14.04
C LEU A 8 -45.83 22.27 -13.11
N LEU A 9 -45.68 21.07 -13.67
CA LEU A 9 -45.54 19.83 -12.89
C LEU A 9 -44.07 19.71 -12.43
N LEU A 10 -43.79 20.09 -11.17
CA LEU A 10 -42.51 19.79 -10.52
C LEU A 10 -42.52 18.31 -10.12
N VAL A 11 -41.90 17.47 -10.94
CA VAL A 11 -41.59 16.09 -10.55
C VAL A 11 -40.35 16.14 -9.67
N SER A 12 -40.54 16.12 -8.36
CA SER A 12 -39.47 15.90 -7.40
C SER A 12 -39.02 14.44 -7.50
N PHE A 13 -38.00 14.18 -8.31
CA PHE A 13 -37.29 12.91 -8.29
C PHE A 13 -36.54 12.81 -6.96
N VAL A 14 -37.13 12.11 -5.99
CA VAL A 14 -36.38 11.65 -4.81
C VAL A 14 -35.45 10.55 -5.32
N ILE A 15 -34.24 10.95 -5.70
CA ILE A 15 -33.14 10.00 -5.92
C ILE A 15 -32.81 9.48 -4.52
N GLY A 16 -33.40 8.34 -4.16
CA GLY A 16 -32.97 7.59 -2.99
C GLY A 16 -31.51 7.23 -3.22
N THR A 17 -30.60 7.93 -2.54
CA THR A 17 -29.21 7.52 -2.48
C THR A 17 -29.22 6.20 -1.72
N VAL A 18 -29.09 5.10 -2.43
CA VAL A 18 -28.71 3.82 -1.81
C VAL A 18 -27.34 4.09 -1.21
N GLN A 19 -27.31 4.39 0.09
CA GLN A 19 -26.07 4.56 0.80
C GLN A 19 -25.43 3.18 0.83
N ALA A 20 -24.39 3.02 0.02
CA ALA A 20 -23.57 1.82 -0.02
C ALA A 20 -23.19 1.44 1.41
N GLU A 21 -23.67 0.28 1.88
CA GLU A 21 -23.52 -0.12 3.26
C GLU A 21 -22.17 -0.79 3.44
N ARG A 22 -21.34 -0.20 4.30
CA ARG A 22 -20.03 -0.74 4.67
C ARG A 22 -20.20 -2.12 5.30
N HIS A 23 -19.36 -3.07 4.92
CA HIS A 23 -19.40 -4.41 5.52
C HIS A 23 -19.16 -4.32 7.04
N PRO A 24 -19.89 -5.06 7.90
CA PRO A 24 -19.80 -4.91 9.36
C PRO A 24 -18.41 -5.17 9.97
N THR A 25 -17.55 -5.90 9.26
CA THR A 25 -16.18 -6.23 9.69
C THR A 25 -15.11 -5.38 9.00
N ASP A 26 -15.52 -4.45 8.13
CA ASP A 26 -14.57 -3.54 7.52
C ASP A 26 -14.27 -2.47 8.55
N ASP A 27 -13.11 -2.49 9.19
CA ASP A 27 -12.68 -1.52 10.22
C ASP A 27 -11.63 -0.53 9.70
N ARG A 28 -11.36 -0.56 8.39
CA ARG A 28 -10.41 0.34 7.73
C ARG A 28 -10.70 1.82 8.02
N LEU A 29 -9.62 2.55 8.20
CA LEU A 29 -9.59 4.00 8.33
C LEU A 29 -9.22 4.64 6.99
N VAL A 30 -9.76 5.82 6.72
CA VAL A 30 -9.34 6.64 5.60
C VAL A 30 -8.21 7.56 6.08
N LYS A 31 -7.09 7.59 5.35
CA LYS A 31 -6.00 8.51 5.65
C LYS A 31 -6.50 9.96 5.59
N GLY A 32 -6.25 10.70 6.66
CA GLY A 32 -6.60 12.11 6.79
C GLY A 32 -5.52 12.94 7.51
N PRO A 33 -5.82 14.20 7.86
CA PRO A 33 -4.85 15.10 8.48
C PRO A 33 -4.30 14.64 9.84
N ASN A 34 -4.99 13.73 10.52
CA ASN A 34 -4.57 13.18 11.82
C ASN A 34 -3.89 11.81 11.71
N SER A 35 -3.80 11.24 10.51
CA SER A 35 -3.17 9.95 10.32
C SER A 35 -1.65 10.02 10.50
N PRO A 36 -1.00 8.88 10.83
CA PRO A 36 0.46 8.82 10.94
C PRO A 36 1.17 9.24 9.65
N ARG A 37 2.29 9.96 9.79
CA ARG A 37 3.04 10.51 8.64
C ARG A 37 3.69 9.43 7.78
N PHE A 38 4.06 8.28 8.35
CA PHE A 38 4.66 7.16 7.59
C PHE A 38 3.72 6.61 6.51
N LEU A 39 2.40 6.81 6.63
CA LEU A 39 1.43 6.45 5.58
C LEU A 39 1.57 7.31 4.32
N ASP A 40 2.36 8.39 4.35
CA ASP A 40 2.73 9.16 3.15
C ASP A 40 3.58 8.32 2.19
N ALA A 41 4.35 7.35 2.69
CA ALA A 41 5.17 6.45 1.89
C ALA A 41 4.36 5.52 0.98
N VAL A 42 3.12 5.21 1.35
CA VAL A 42 2.23 4.34 0.57
C VAL A 42 1.46 5.18 -0.46
N GLY A 43 1.93 5.12 -1.70
CA GLY A 43 1.33 5.83 -2.81
C GLY A 43 0.49 4.93 -3.71
N ARG A 44 -0.28 5.59 -4.57
CA ARG A 44 -1.10 4.98 -5.62
C ARG A 44 -0.27 4.83 -6.87
N LEU A 45 -0.21 3.61 -7.39
CA LEU A 45 0.29 3.28 -8.70
C LEU A 45 -0.84 3.39 -9.72
N LYS A 46 -0.66 4.24 -10.73
CA LYS A 46 -1.54 4.35 -11.90
C LYS A 46 -0.81 3.80 -13.12
N GLY A 47 -1.28 2.69 -13.66
CA GLY A 47 -0.83 2.17 -14.94
C GLY A 47 -1.82 2.47 -16.06
N VAL A 48 -1.37 2.95 -17.20
CA VAL A 48 -2.19 3.09 -18.42
C VAL A 48 -1.70 2.12 -19.50
N HIS A 49 -2.60 1.25 -19.97
CA HIS A 49 -2.29 0.33 -21.05
C HIS A 49 -2.31 1.06 -22.40
N SER A 50 -1.16 1.19 -23.04
CA SER A 50 -0.97 2.04 -24.24
C SER A 50 -1.92 1.72 -25.40
N VAL A 51 -2.32 0.46 -25.57
CA VAL A 51 -3.18 0.03 -26.68
C VAL A 51 -4.67 0.23 -26.39
N THR A 52 -5.10 0.01 -25.15
CA THR A 52 -6.54 -0.03 -24.80
C THR A 52 -6.99 1.22 -24.05
N GLY A 53 -6.05 2.01 -23.53
CA GLY A 53 -6.35 3.12 -22.61
C GLY A 53 -6.82 2.67 -21.23
N ASN A 54 -6.93 1.36 -20.98
CA ASN A 54 -7.39 0.83 -19.70
C ASN A 54 -6.45 1.26 -18.58
N ILE A 55 -7.02 1.70 -17.46
CA ILE A 55 -6.28 2.13 -16.29
C ILE A 55 -6.27 1.00 -15.27
N ASN A 56 -5.08 0.63 -14.80
CA ASN A 56 -4.89 -0.22 -13.65
C ASN A 56 -4.49 0.61 -12.43
N TRP A 57 -5.04 0.28 -11.27
CA TRP A 57 -4.74 0.95 -10.02
C TRP A 57 -4.24 -0.07 -8.99
N CYS A 58 -3.13 0.28 -8.34
CA CYS A 58 -2.53 -0.49 -7.25
C CYS A 58 -1.95 0.45 -6.20
N GLY A 59 -1.47 -0.09 -5.08
CA GLY A 59 -0.53 0.56 -4.19
C GLY A 59 0.92 0.34 -4.59
N ALA A 60 1.82 1.17 -4.07
CA ALA A 60 3.26 0.95 -4.03
C ALA A 60 3.90 1.83 -2.95
N SER A 61 4.98 1.33 -2.34
CA SER A 61 5.59 1.98 -1.17
C SER A 61 6.97 2.51 -1.47
N LEU A 62 7.22 3.77 -1.12
CA LEU A 62 8.54 4.38 -1.13
C LEU A 62 9.38 3.80 -0.01
N VAL A 63 10.58 3.32 -0.34
CA VAL A 63 11.46 2.60 0.60
C VAL A 63 12.87 3.16 0.62
N ALA A 64 13.55 3.07 1.77
CA ALA A 64 14.95 3.44 1.93
C ALA A 64 15.58 2.68 3.11
N PHE A 65 16.88 2.92 3.34
CA PHE A 65 17.57 2.36 4.50
C PHE A 65 17.26 3.10 5.81
N THR A 66 17.04 4.40 5.73
CA THR A 66 16.78 5.27 6.89
C THR A 66 15.62 6.22 6.58
N PRO A 67 14.90 6.72 7.59
CA PRO A 67 13.78 7.64 7.37
C PRO A 67 14.23 8.99 6.79
N ASN A 68 15.51 9.34 6.94
CA ASN A 68 16.08 10.60 6.48
C ASN A 68 16.79 10.49 5.12
N GLN A 69 16.81 9.30 4.51
CA GLN A 69 17.35 9.12 3.16
C GLN A 69 16.27 9.37 2.11
N ARG A 70 16.49 10.34 1.22
CA ARG A 70 15.62 10.53 0.05
C ARG A 70 15.63 9.26 -0.82
N SER A 71 14.51 8.94 -1.44
CA SER A 71 14.40 7.71 -2.25
C SER A 71 13.76 7.95 -3.59
N ARG A 72 14.15 7.13 -4.56
CA ARG A 72 13.51 7.00 -5.88
C ARG A 72 13.12 5.56 -6.19
N VAL A 73 13.15 4.68 -5.20
CA VAL A 73 12.79 3.26 -5.33
C VAL A 73 11.46 3.03 -4.63
N ILE A 74 10.53 2.41 -5.35
CA ILE A 74 9.26 1.95 -4.78
C ILE A 74 9.11 0.44 -4.95
N VAL A 75 8.42 -0.22 -4.02
CA VAL A 75 8.09 -1.64 -4.07
C VAL A 75 6.59 -1.81 -4.28
N THR A 76 6.19 -2.77 -5.12
CA THR A 76 4.79 -3.10 -5.40
C THR A 76 4.64 -4.58 -5.73
N SER A 77 3.43 -5.04 -6.02
CA SER A 77 3.19 -6.39 -6.50
C SER A 77 3.45 -6.51 -8.00
N SER A 78 4.06 -7.63 -8.42
CA SER A 78 4.39 -7.86 -9.84
C SER A 78 3.15 -7.82 -10.74
N HIS A 79 2.00 -8.32 -10.26
CA HIS A 79 0.76 -8.38 -11.03
C HIS A 79 0.12 -7.01 -11.26
N CYS A 80 0.62 -5.95 -10.61
CA CYS A 80 0.22 -4.57 -10.87
C CYS A 80 0.81 -4.01 -12.16
N LEU A 81 1.89 -4.62 -12.68
CA LEU A 81 2.66 -4.14 -13.83
C LEU A 81 2.08 -4.62 -15.17
N LYS A 82 0.79 -4.36 -15.39
CA LYS A 82 0.08 -4.68 -16.64
C LYS A 82 0.05 -3.51 -17.63
N ALA A 83 0.82 -2.45 -17.37
CA ALA A 83 0.75 -1.19 -18.11
C ALA A 83 2.14 -0.67 -18.50
N ASN A 84 2.19 0.17 -19.54
CA ASN A 84 3.46 0.70 -20.07
C ASN A 84 3.77 2.10 -19.56
N ASP A 85 2.75 2.91 -19.27
CA ASP A 85 2.92 4.24 -18.66
C ASP A 85 2.45 4.15 -17.20
N ILE A 86 3.41 4.24 -16.28
CA ILE A 86 3.17 4.05 -14.85
C ILE A 86 3.56 5.32 -14.10
N THR A 87 2.66 5.81 -13.26
CA THR A 87 2.90 6.93 -12.36
C THR A 87 2.64 6.49 -10.93
N TRP A 88 3.53 6.89 -10.02
CA TRP A 88 3.30 6.82 -8.58
C TRP A 88 2.88 8.19 -8.04
N SER A 89 1.93 8.20 -7.12
CA SER A 89 1.53 9.44 -6.43
C SER A 89 1.03 9.19 -5.02
N THR A 90 1.30 10.11 -4.11
CA THR A 90 0.76 10.12 -2.75
C THR A 90 0.27 11.52 -2.38
N THR A 91 -0.65 11.60 -1.42
CA THR A 91 -1.05 12.86 -0.80
C THR A 91 -0.49 12.88 0.62
N THR A 92 0.37 13.84 0.92
CA THR A 92 1.01 13.97 2.23
C THR A 92 0.01 14.37 3.30
N LYS A 93 0.40 14.27 4.58
CA LYS A 93 -0.40 14.77 5.71
C LYS A 93 -0.81 16.25 5.56
N SER A 94 0.01 17.09 4.91
CA SER A 94 -0.29 18.50 4.64
C SER A 94 -1.22 18.74 3.45
N GLY A 95 -1.62 17.67 2.74
CA GLY A 95 -2.42 17.75 1.51
C GLY A 95 -1.60 18.00 0.25
N LYS A 96 -0.26 18.08 0.33
CA LYS A 96 0.60 18.19 -0.85
C LYS A 96 0.53 16.89 -1.65
N VAL A 97 0.31 17.00 -2.96
CA VAL A 97 0.37 15.85 -3.87
C VAL A 97 1.80 15.71 -4.38
N VAL A 98 2.43 14.57 -4.07
CA VAL A 98 3.71 14.16 -4.65
C VAL A 98 3.42 13.16 -5.76
N LYS A 99 3.95 13.42 -6.95
CA LYS A 99 3.74 12.58 -8.14
C LYS A 99 5.07 12.38 -8.86
N ARG A 100 5.34 11.16 -9.30
CA ARG A 100 6.55 10.77 -10.03
C ARG A 100 6.23 9.73 -11.10
N LYS A 101 6.79 9.91 -12.29
CA LYS A 101 6.77 8.87 -13.32
C LYS A 101 7.70 7.72 -12.93
N VAL A 102 7.29 6.50 -13.23
CA VAL A 102 8.17 5.31 -13.20
C VAL A 102 8.89 5.22 -14.54
N ILE A 103 10.22 5.10 -14.50
CA ILE A 103 11.06 5.05 -15.70
C ILE A 103 11.64 3.65 -15.97
N GLU A 104 11.67 2.78 -14.96
CA GLU A 104 12.27 1.45 -15.07
C GLU A 104 11.56 0.48 -14.10
N THR A 105 11.37 -0.76 -14.54
CA THR A 105 11.13 -1.91 -13.64
C THR A 105 12.49 -2.54 -13.39
N ILE A 106 13.05 -2.31 -12.20
CA ILE A 106 14.43 -2.70 -11.85
C ILE A 106 14.52 -4.21 -11.70
N ASP A 107 13.57 -4.78 -10.95
CA ASP A 107 13.46 -6.21 -10.69
C ASP A 107 11.97 -6.58 -10.57
N ARG A 108 11.65 -7.84 -10.89
CA ARG A 108 10.31 -8.39 -10.74
C ARG A 108 10.38 -9.92 -10.63
N ASP A 109 9.59 -10.46 -9.71
CA ASP A 109 9.36 -11.91 -9.64
C ASP A 109 7.85 -12.18 -9.64
N GLY A 110 7.37 -12.84 -10.70
CA GLY A 110 5.96 -13.21 -10.84
C GLY A 110 5.53 -14.39 -9.97
N ASN A 111 6.47 -15.24 -9.53
CA ASN A 111 6.18 -16.36 -8.66
C ASN A 111 5.92 -15.87 -7.23
N PHE A 112 6.79 -14.97 -6.75
CA PHE A 112 6.65 -14.38 -5.42
C PHE A 112 5.74 -13.16 -5.41
N ASP A 113 5.51 -12.54 -6.56
CA ASP A 113 4.63 -11.41 -6.79
C ASP A 113 5.10 -10.08 -6.17
N TYR A 114 6.38 -9.76 -6.37
CA TYR A 114 6.96 -8.45 -6.04
C TYR A 114 7.60 -7.81 -7.28
N ALA A 115 7.77 -6.49 -7.23
CA ALA A 115 8.56 -5.73 -8.17
C ALA A 115 9.13 -4.46 -7.55
N PHE A 116 10.30 -4.06 -8.02
CA PHE A 116 10.94 -2.79 -7.69
C PHE A 116 10.88 -1.86 -8.89
N LEU A 117 10.48 -0.63 -8.66
CA LEU A 117 10.34 0.37 -9.71
C LEU A 117 11.21 1.58 -9.40
N LEU A 118 11.81 2.13 -10.46
CA LEU A 118 12.60 3.35 -10.39
C LEU A 118 11.76 4.56 -10.78
N LEU A 119 11.70 5.55 -9.90
CA LEU A 119 11.10 6.85 -10.15
C LEU A 119 12.06 7.74 -10.97
N GLU A 120 11.49 8.65 -11.75
CA GLU A 120 12.23 9.59 -12.61
C GLU A 120 13.13 10.55 -11.81
N SER A 121 12.77 10.83 -10.57
CA SER A 121 13.51 11.69 -9.64
C SER A 121 13.25 11.27 -8.20
N PHE A 122 14.13 11.71 -7.30
CA PHE A 122 13.97 11.51 -5.87
C PHE A 122 12.68 12.14 -5.33
N VAL A 123 12.15 11.51 -4.30
CA VAL A 123 11.20 12.08 -3.37
C VAL A 123 11.98 12.52 -2.14
N GLU A 124 11.92 13.81 -1.84
CA GLU A 124 12.62 14.40 -0.70
C GLU A 124 11.94 14.01 0.61
N THR A 125 12.72 13.83 1.68
CA THR A 125 12.22 13.28 2.96
C THR A 125 11.36 14.26 3.74
N GLU A 126 11.50 15.56 3.47
CA GLU A 126 10.59 16.58 3.98
C GLU A 126 9.16 16.38 3.44
N ASP A 127 9.05 15.90 2.20
CA ASP A 127 7.76 15.62 1.57
C ASP A 127 7.20 14.27 2.01
N VAL A 128 8.00 13.20 1.88
CA VAL A 128 7.59 11.84 2.19
C VAL A 128 8.74 11.10 2.84
N MET A 129 8.55 10.72 4.10
CA MET A 129 9.47 9.82 4.80
C MET A 129 9.27 8.39 4.24
N PRO A 130 10.30 7.74 3.69
CA PRO A 130 10.17 6.37 3.18
C PRO A 130 9.93 5.36 4.31
N LEU A 131 9.39 4.21 3.96
CA LEU A 131 9.45 3.03 4.84
C LEU A 131 10.88 2.50 4.86
N ILE A 132 11.31 2.07 6.04
CA ILE A 132 12.62 1.48 6.25
C ILE A 132 12.57 0.01 5.79
N ILE A 133 13.64 -0.48 5.18
CA ILE A 133 13.83 -1.93 5.02
C ILE A 133 14.59 -2.45 6.24
N ASP A 134 14.22 -3.62 6.75
CA ASP A 134 15.07 -4.28 7.73
C ASP A 134 16.30 -4.85 6.99
N PHE A 135 17.47 -4.30 7.34
CA PHE A 135 18.78 -4.68 6.81
C PHE A 135 19.58 -5.53 7.80
N GLU A 136 19.18 -5.57 9.08
CA GLU A 136 19.90 -6.33 10.10
C GLU A 136 19.59 -7.83 10.00
N SER A 137 18.59 -8.22 9.19
CA SER A 137 18.23 -9.60 8.85
C SER A 137 17.96 -10.50 10.07
N GLY A 138 17.78 -9.91 11.25
CA GLY A 138 17.77 -10.62 12.52
C GLY A 138 16.41 -11.20 12.88
N ASN A 139 15.32 -10.59 12.38
CA ASN A 139 13.96 -10.91 12.80
C ASN A 139 13.02 -11.06 11.61
N SER A 140 12.41 -12.24 11.47
CA SER A 140 11.23 -12.39 10.59
C SER A 140 10.13 -11.39 10.98
N VAL A 141 9.20 -11.09 10.07
CA VAL A 141 8.01 -10.26 10.36
C VAL A 141 7.26 -10.76 11.59
N THR A 142 7.06 -12.07 11.70
CA THR A 142 6.43 -12.67 12.88
C THR A 142 7.27 -12.48 14.14
N GLY A 143 8.61 -12.56 14.01
CA GLY A 143 9.55 -12.22 15.07
C GLY A 143 9.44 -10.75 15.49
N MET A 144 9.39 -9.82 14.55
CA MET A 144 9.26 -8.39 14.85
C MET A 144 7.97 -8.07 15.61
N VAL A 145 6.84 -8.62 15.14
CA VAL A 145 5.54 -8.47 15.81
C VAL A 145 5.56 -9.04 17.23
N ASN A 146 6.17 -10.21 17.44
CA ASN A 146 6.13 -10.88 18.73
C ASN A 146 7.17 -10.35 19.74
N SER A 147 8.39 -10.09 19.28
CA SER A 147 9.54 -9.68 20.10
C SER A 147 9.48 -8.21 20.45
N TYR A 148 9.24 -7.33 19.47
CA TYR A 148 9.17 -5.88 19.69
C TYR A 148 7.75 -5.37 19.95
N LYS A 149 6.75 -6.27 19.96
CA LYS A 149 5.32 -5.88 20.07
C LYS A 149 4.95 -4.84 19.01
N ALA A 150 5.47 -5.02 17.78
CA ALA A 150 5.30 -4.05 16.72
C ALA A 150 3.82 -3.81 16.40
N ASP A 151 3.44 -2.54 16.29
CA ASP A 151 2.14 -2.14 15.76
C ASP A 151 2.09 -2.43 14.26
N VAL A 152 1.06 -3.15 13.82
CA VAL A 152 0.88 -3.52 12.41
C VAL A 152 -0.12 -2.57 11.76
N HIS A 153 0.26 -2.02 10.60
CA HIS A 153 -0.64 -1.29 9.74
C HIS A 153 -0.67 -1.92 8.35
N VAL A 154 -1.87 -2.16 7.82
CA VAL A 154 -2.03 -2.64 6.44
C VAL A 154 -2.67 -1.55 5.61
N ALA A 155 -1.94 -0.98 4.65
CA ALA A 155 -2.34 0.22 3.93
C ALA A 155 -2.33 0.02 2.41
N GLY A 156 -3.40 0.45 1.73
CA GLY A 156 -3.56 0.32 0.29
C GLY A 156 -4.70 1.17 -0.29
N TYR A 157 -4.78 1.24 -1.63
CA TYR A 157 -5.81 2.01 -2.34
C TYR A 157 -6.93 1.09 -2.84
N SER A 158 -7.76 0.64 -1.90
CA SER A 158 -8.90 -0.23 -2.20
C SER A 158 -9.95 0.44 -3.10
N ALA A 159 -10.46 -0.29 -4.10
CA ALA A 159 -11.36 0.24 -5.12
C ALA A 159 -12.86 0.22 -4.75
N ASP A 160 -13.22 -0.26 -3.56
CA ASP A 160 -14.59 -0.20 -3.04
C ASP A 160 -15.09 1.25 -2.96
N ILE A 161 -16.40 1.44 -3.09
CA ILE A 161 -17.01 2.78 -3.07
C ILE A 161 -17.25 3.31 -1.66
N GLU A 162 -17.38 2.42 -0.68
CA GLU A 162 -17.76 2.72 0.70
C GLU A 162 -16.66 3.46 1.45
N VAL A 163 -15.46 2.87 1.55
CA VAL A 163 -14.34 3.44 2.32
C VAL A 163 -13.20 3.87 1.39
N GLY A 164 -12.87 3.03 0.41
CA GLY A 164 -11.81 3.26 -0.57
C GLY A 164 -12.10 4.35 -1.61
N LYS A 165 -13.36 4.78 -1.71
CA LYS A 165 -13.85 5.80 -2.65
C LYS A 165 -13.36 5.56 -4.09
N GLY A 166 -13.46 4.32 -4.57
CA GLY A 166 -12.98 3.94 -5.90
C GLY A 166 -11.45 3.96 -6.05
N GLY A 167 -10.72 3.71 -4.96
CA GLY A 167 -9.26 3.71 -4.92
C GLY A 167 -8.66 5.11 -4.98
N THR A 168 -9.44 6.16 -4.70
CA THR A 168 -8.96 7.55 -4.75
C THR A 168 -8.31 8.02 -3.47
N VAL A 169 -8.54 7.31 -2.36
CA VAL A 169 -7.94 7.60 -1.05
C VAL A 169 -7.15 6.40 -0.56
N LEU A 170 -6.11 6.66 0.25
CA LEU A 170 -5.43 5.59 0.98
C LEU A 170 -6.33 5.17 2.14
N THR A 171 -6.60 3.87 2.22
CA THR A 171 -7.21 3.24 3.39
C THR A 171 -6.17 2.42 4.13
N TYR A 172 -6.30 2.31 5.44
CA TYR A 172 -5.44 1.46 6.23
C TYR A 172 -6.20 0.81 7.37
N ASP A 173 -5.77 -0.39 7.74
CA ASP A 173 -6.26 -1.13 8.88
C ASP A 173 -5.18 -1.16 9.97
N THR A 174 -5.60 -1.10 11.22
CA THR A 174 -4.75 -1.25 12.42
C THR A 174 -5.23 -2.37 13.33
N THR A 175 -6.36 -2.97 13.00
CA THR A 175 -6.96 -4.09 13.72
C THR A 175 -6.65 -5.36 12.97
N TYR A 176 -6.10 -6.33 13.68
CA TYR A 176 -5.83 -7.67 13.17
C TYR A 176 -5.85 -8.63 14.34
N ASP A 177 -6.34 -9.84 14.13
CA ASP A 177 -6.35 -10.87 15.19
C ASP A 177 -4.98 -11.55 15.27
N TYR A 178 -4.41 -11.89 14.12
CA TYR A 178 -3.05 -12.45 14.01
C TYR A 178 -2.48 -12.29 12.59
N LEU A 179 -1.16 -12.37 12.49
CA LEU A 179 -0.44 -12.57 11.23
C LEU A 179 0.15 -13.98 11.19
N MET A 180 -0.33 -14.80 10.26
CA MET A 180 0.18 -16.13 10.01
C MET A 180 1.20 -16.11 8.89
N SER A 181 2.33 -16.76 9.12
CA SER A 181 3.32 -17.07 8.09
C SER A 181 2.81 -18.16 7.15
N VAL A 182 3.02 -17.98 5.85
CA VAL A 182 2.73 -18.98 4.82
C VAL A 182 4.03 -19.39 4.14
N GLU A 183 4.26 -20.69 4.11
CA GLU A 183 5.44 -21.29 3.50
C GLU A 183 5.17 -21.79 2.07
N ASP A 184 6.20 -21.84 1.23
CA ASP A 184 6.16 -22.57 -0.05
C ASP A 184 6.29 -24.07 0.16
N SER A 185 6.22 -24.83 -0.94
CA SER A 185 6.45 -26.28 -0.94
C SER A 185 7.84 -26.71 -0.45
N ARG A 186 8.79 -25.78 -0.31
CA ARG A 186 10.13 -26.01 0.23
C ARG A 186 10.28 -25.50 1.67
N ARG A 187 9.18 -25.12 2.33
CA ARG A 187 9.13 -24.59 3.71
C ARG A 187 9.84 -23.26 3.90
N HIS A 188 10.03 -22.49 2.85
CA HIS A 188 10.52 -21.12 3.00
C HIS A 188 9.33 -20.16 3.18
N LEU A 189 9.47 -19.13 4.01
CA LEU A 189 8.43 -18.15 4.34
C LEU A 189 8.07 -17.24 3.15
N VAL A 190 7.09 -17.59 2.30
CA VAL A 190 6.71 -16.81 1.09
C VAL A 190 6.06 -15.47 1.42
N GLY A 191 5.39 -15.41 2.56
CA GLY A 191 4.57 -14.28 2.93
C GLY A 191 3.70 -14.66 4.10
N GLY A 192 2.50 -14.09 4.13
CA GLY A 192 1.54 -14.50 5.13
C GLY A 192 0.13 -14.03 4.86
N ILE A 193 -0.70 -14.31 5.85
CA ILE A 193 -2.12 -14.05 5.87
C ILE A 193 -2.44 -13.32 7.18
N SER A 194 -3.31 -12.34 7.09
CA SER A 194 -3.93 -11.69 8.24
C SER A 194 -5.34 -12.23 8.42
N ASP A 195 -5.78 -12.31 9.67
CA ASP A 195 -7.18 -12.43 10.04
C ASP A 195 -7.68 -11.10 10.59
N GLY A 196 -8.88 -10.71 10.20
CA GLY A 196 -9.50 -9.43 10.57
C GLY A 196 -9.09 -8.21 9.72
N VAL A 197 -8.09 -8.31 8.85
CA VAL A 197 -7.68 -7.18 7.99
C VAL A 197 -8.48 -7.16 6.70
N THR A 198 -9.27 -6.10 6.54
CA THR A 198 -10.07 -5.92 5.33
C THR A 198 -9.27 -5.29 4.19
N THR A 199 -9.33 -5.88 2.99
CA THR A 199 -8.88 -5.24 1.74
C THR A 199 -9.82 -5.55 0.59
N TYR A 200 -9.88 -4.64 -0.39
CA TYR A 200 -10.57 -4.84 -1.66
C TYR A 200 -9.60 -4.75 -2.84
N ALA A 201 -10.02 -5.27 -4.00
CA ALA A 201 -9.25 -5.14 -5.23
C ALA A 201 -8.78 -3.68 -5.45
N GLY A 202 -7.56 -3.51 -5.95
CA GLY A 202 -6.87 -2.21 -6.02
C GLY A 202 -5.92 -1.94 -4.84
N ALA A 203 -6.10 -2.60 -3.70
CA ALA A 203 -5.15 -2.50 -2.57
C ALA A 203 -3.80 -3.18 -2.84
N SER A 204 -3.74 -4.11 -3.80
CA SER A 204 -2.53 -4.84 -4.18
C SER A 204 -1.33 -3.93 -4.40
N GLY A 205 -0.15 -4.36 -3.95
CA GLY A 205 1.07 -3.56 -3.95
C GLY A 205 1.15 -2.51 -2.84
N GLY A 206 0.09 -2.31 -2.04
CA GLY A 206 0.17 -1.57 -0.78
C GLY A 206 1.10 -2.25 0.24
N ALA A 207 1.23 -1.67 1.43
CA ALA A 207 2.19 -2.14 2.44
C ALA A 207 1.53 -2.83 3.64
N VAL A 208 2.24 -3.81 4.18
CA VAL A 208 2.23 -4.14 5.60
C VAL A 208 3.38 -3.38 6.24
N ILE A 209 3.08 -2.58 7.25
CA ILE A 209 4.02 -1.68 7.93
C ILE A 209 4.10 -2.12 9.39
N LEU A 210 5.31 -2.31 9.89
CA LEU A 210 5.58 -2.65 11.27
C LEU A 210 6.17 -1.42 11.95
N SER A 211 5.55 -0.96 13.03
CA SER A 211 6.04 0.16 13.81
C SER A 211 6.50 -0.31 15.17
N PHE A 212 7.78 -0.11 15.49
CA PHE A 212 8.36 -0.50 16.77
C PHE A 212 9.58 0.36 17.07
N GLU A 213 10.01 0.36 18.32
CA GLU A 213 11.27 0.96 18.75
C GLU A 213 12.27 -0.15 19.01
N ASP A 214 13.46 -0.04 18.40
CA ASP A 214 14.59 -0.91 18.69
C ASP A 214 15.71 -0.08 19.32
N GLU A 215 15.84 -0.20 20.64
CA GLU A 215 16.86 0.52 21.42
C GLU A 215 18.28 0.07 21.09
N THR A 216 18.45 -1.07 20.40
CA THR A 216 19.76 -1.59 20.01
C THR A 216 20.23 -1.13 18.64
N ASN A 217 19.34 -0.52 17.84
CA ASN A 217 19.68 -0.02 16.52
C ASN A 217 20.46 1.30 16.62
N GLU A 218 21.72 1.29 16.19
CA GLU A 218 22.60 2.47 16.28
C GLU A 218 22.38 3.50 15.15
N ILE A 219 21.60 3.14 14.12
CA ILE A 219 21.47 3.93 12.89
C ILE A 219 20.09 4.56 12.80
N ASN A 220 19.04 3.74 12.94
CA ASN A 220 17.65 4.16 12.95
C ASN A 220 17.17 4.30 14.39
N LEU A 221 17.33 5.50 14.95
CA LEU A 221 16.93 5.81 16.32
C LEU A 221 15.42 6.06 16.46
N GLY A 222 14.86 5.66 17.59
CA GLY A 222 13.45 5.89 17.96
C GLY A 222 12.48 4.93 17.29
N VAL A 223 11.22 5.34 17.16
CA VAL A 223 10.18 4.53 16.50
C VAL A 223 10.48 4.43 15.00
N GLN A 224 10.70 3.20 14.55
CA GLN A 224 10.92 2.84 13.16
C GLN A 224 9.61 2.44 12.48
N HIS A 225 9.53 2.61 11.16
CA HIS A 225 8.39 2.19 10.35
C HIS A 225 8.90 1.33 9.20
N VAL A 226 8.94 0.03 9.44
CA VAL A 226 9.57 -0.96 8.57
C VAL A 226 8.55 -1.52 7.58
N LEU A 227 8.96 -1.71 6.32
CA LEU A 227 8.19 -2.49 5.36
C LEU A 227 8.21 -3.96 5.77
N GLY A 228 7.13 -4.45 6.38
CA GLY A 228 6.96 -5.88 6.68
C GLY A 228 6.57 -6.70 5.45
N GLY A 229 5.97 -6.08 4.44
CA GLY A 229 5.62 -6.78 3.21
C GLY A 229 4.72 -5.98 2.29
N ILE A 230 4.33 -6.59 1.18
CA ILE A 230 3.43 -6.01 0.18
C ILE A 230 2.11 -6.77 0.07
N ILE A 231 1.00 -6.06 -0.07
CA ILE A 231 -0.33 -6.66 -0.22
C ILE A 231 -0.40 -7.41 -1.55
N LYS A 232 -0.64 -8.72 -1.51
CA LYS A 232 -0.85 -9.56 -2.69
C LYS A 232 -2.31 -9.58 -3.13
N GLY A 233 -3.24 -9.56 -2.17
CA GLY A 233 -4.68 -9.59 -2.41
C GLY A 233 -5.42 -10.26 -1.25
N GLY A 234 -6.71 -10.52 -1.42
CA GLY A 234 -7.51 -11.29 -0.45
C GLY A 234 -7.21 -12.79 -0.48
N VAL A 235 -7.43 -13.48 0.63
CA VAL A 235 -7.43 -14.95 0.71
C VAL A 235 -8.70 -15.53 0.11
N SER A 236 -9.82 -14.84 0.31
CA SER A 236 -11.16 -15.19 -0.15
C SER A 236 -11.84 -13.97 -0.78
N ASN A 237 -13.08 -14.15 -1.24
CA ASN A 237 -13.95 -13.06 -1.69
C ASN A 237 -15.15 -13.00 -0.74
N ASP A 238 -14.89 -12.61 0.51
CA ASP A 238 -15.85 -12.68 1.62
C ASP A 238 -17.03 -11.73 1.42
N PHE A 239 -16.80 -10.64 0.69
CA PHE A 239 -17.82 -9.64 0.40
C PHE A 239 -17.58 -8.92 -0.93
N THR A 240 -18.64 -8.27 -1.40
CA THR A 240 -18.64 -7.46 -2.62
C THR A 240 -19.12 -6.05 -2.27
N SER A 241 -18.33 -5.05 -2.62
CA SER A 241 -18.70 -3.62 -2.54
C SER A 241 -19.91 -3.34 -3.44
N SER A 242 -20.64 -2.27 -3.14
CA SER A 242 -21.80 -1.80 -3.90
C SER A 242 -21.47 -1.46 -5.36
N ASN A 243 -20.18 -1.22 -5.69
CA ASN A 243 -19.72 -1.03 -7.07
C ASN A 243 -19.20 -2.34 -7.72
N GLY A 244 -19.45 -3.51 -7.11
CA GLY A 244 -19.08 -4.83 -7.63
C GLY A 244 -17.64 -5.26 -7.32
N ILE A 245 -16.87 -4.46 -6.56
CA ILE A 245 -15.49 -4.77 -6.23
C ILE A 245 -15.44 -5.85 -5.14
N GLN A 246 -14.70 -6.92 -5.40
CA GLN A 246 -14.49 -8.01 -4.45
C GLN A 246 -13.54 -7.57 -3.32
N GLY A 247 -13.86 -7.98 -2.10
CA GLY A 247 -13.02 -7.79 -0.93
C GLY A 247 -12.94 -9.03 -0.05
N SER A 248 -12.00 -8.98 0.88
CA SER A 248 -11.74 -10.03 1.85
C SER A 248 -11.46 -9.42 3.22
N ASN A 249 -11.88 -10.10 4.29
CA ASN A 249 -11.44 -9.78 5.66
C ASN A 249 -10.12 -10.51 6.03
N ASN A 250 -9.51 -11.21 5.08
CA ASN A 250 -8.27 -11.92 5.25
C ASN A 250 -7.30 -11.50 4.14
N THR A 251 -6.28 -10.71 4.48
CA THR A 251 -5.36 -10.18 3.47
C THR A 251 -4.09 -11.02 3.38
N ARG A 252 -3.73 -11.42 2.16
CA ARG A 252 -2.48 -12.08 1.82
C ARG A 252 -1.42 -11.04 1.46
N PHE A 253 -0.20 -11.26 1.93
CA PHE A 253 0.95 -10.42 1.64
C PHE A 253 2.18 -11.25 1.27
N VAL A 254 3.13 -10.62 0.59
CA VAL A 254 4.49 -11.12 0.36
C VAL A 254 5.39 -10.44 1.37
N TYR A 255 6.06 -11.25 2.18
CA TYR A 255 6.97 -10.77 3.22
C TYR A 255 8.25 -10.20 2.63
N TYR A 256 8.79 -9.13 3.24
CA TYR A 256 9.99 -8.47 2.73
C TYR A 256 11.20 -9.40 2.70
N GLU A 257 11.26 -10.38 3.61
CA GLU A 257 12.31 -11.40 3.70
C GLU A 257 12.54 -12.15 2.38
N ARG A 258 11.56 -12.15 1.47
CA ARG A 258 11.69 -12.75 0.14
C ARG A 258 12.48 -11.98 -0.87
N PHE A 259 12.58 -10.68 -0.67
CA PHE A 259 13.15 -9.77 -1.65
C PHE A 259 14.11 -8.78 -0.99
N ALA A 260 14.42 -8.96 0.31
CA ALA A 260 15.20 -8.00 1.08
C ALA A 260 16.63 -7.84 0.56
N PHE A 261 17.30 -8.94 0.19
CA PHE A 261 18.65 -8.89 -0.39
C PHE A 261 18.69 -8.15 -1.74
N GLN A 262 17.76 -8.48 -2.65
CA GLN A 262 17.66 -7.81 -3.95
C GLN A 262 17.28 -6.33 -3.78
N LEU A 263 16.44 -6.02 -2.78
CA LEU A 263 16.05 -4.66 -2.45
C LEU A 263 17.23 -3.88 -1.87
N TYR A 264 18.04 -4.49 -1.02
CA TYR A 264 19.27 -3.91 -0.48
C TYR A 264 20.19 -3.46 -1.61
N ASP A 265 20.55 -4.36 -2.53
CA ASP A 265 21.41 -4.05 -3.68
C ASP A 265 20.81 -2.92 -4.55
N THR A 266 19.49 -2.96 -4.73
CA THR A 266 18.75 -1.92 -5.45
C THR A 266 18.87 -0.56 -4.76
N LEU A 267 18.71 -0.51 -3.44
CA LEU A 267 18.81 0.74 -2.68
C LEU A 267 20.24 1.28 -2.68
N VAL A 268 21.27 0.43 -2.51
CA VAL A 268 22.67 0.85 -2.64
C VAL A 268 22.91 1.48 -4.02
N LYS A 269 22.46 0.82 -5.09
CA LYS A 269 22.67 1.28 -6.46
C LYS A 269 21.96 2.60 -6.79
N TYR A 270 20.72 2.77 -6.34
CA TYR A 270 19.87 3.88 -6.80
C TYR A 270 19.64 5.00 -5.77
N ASN A 271 19.80 4.72 -4.47
CA ASN A 271 19.70 5.70 -3.40
C ASN A 271 21.06 6.00 -2.73
N GLY A 272 22.07 5.16 -2.95
CA GLY A 272 23.39 5.25 -2.33
C GLY A 272 23.49 4.42 -1.05
N ALA A 273 24.70 3.93 -0.78
CA ALA A 273 25.02 3.26 0.48
C ALA A 273 24.91 4.23 1.67
N VAL A 274 24.63 3.67 2.85
CA VAL A 274 24.59 4.40 4.13
C VAL A 274 25.69 3.82 5.01
N GLU A 275 26.52 4.68 5.60
CA GLU A 275 27.57 4.25 6.51
C GLU A 275 26.98 3.48 7.70
N GLY A 276 27.59 2.34 8.04
CA GLY A 276 27.13 1.44 9.10
C GLY A 276 26.06 0.42 8.66
N ILE A 277 25.51 0.53 7.45
CA ILE A 277 24.55 -0.44 6.91
C ILE A 277 25.27 -1.38 5.93
N GLU A 278 25.31 -2.66 6.29
CA GLU A 278 25.92 -3.75 5.51
C GLU A 278 25.01 -5.00 5.55
N TRP A 279 25.07 -5.83 4.50
CA TRP A 279 24.36 -7.11 4.41
C TRP A 279 25.36 -8.27 4.27
#